data_AF-A0ABD7Q7I5-F1
#
_entry.id   AF-A0ABD7Q7I5-F1
#
_cell.length_a   1.000
_cell.length_b   1.000
_cell.length_c   1.000
_cell.angle_alpha   90.00
_cell.angle_beta   90.00
_cell.angle_gamma   90.00
#
_symmetry.space_group_name_H-M   'P 1'
#
loop_
_entity.id
_entity.type
_entity.pdbx_description
1 polymer ?
#
loop_
_entity_poly.entity_id
_entity_poly.type
_entity_poly.pdbx_seq_one_letter_code
_entity_poly.pdbx_strand_id
1 'polypeptide(L)'
;MSVHGKGQGLHGDRTTTGAMCISSLPNASENNRGVLRIDDVTTACPKCGKVGRIISGDARATYNGRATAVDGAVVLCGCPGGSNRLIAPLGRLASERSSSVQQSTSMPQQSTQAAKEPEAETMTAEQEKGSTPVFAKSRERGDGNTEAGTEPETHENFALMGYFRAVPLPEPEQYAQSTKRPEPAPEPEKPWYKKLFSGASTAAPAPAPAPAPAPAPAVAAPVAASTVFPSGSAALEWVGGRFITAGSWAVRAAVPFGEIAAVGAGARIAVALIGMMPRTLNSGEQDFINQMRLAQLAESGGKAPTRVRFRWEDDGHGRLSPKGYHTPTESGLSEVPVREMKLNTQTRLYEFTTEGVKPVTIYWNPDKLELDIPSNTGHQDSPSLPSSITVLPIPEKVGSDIESYPAPTEGDFEDYILVFLGTDMPPIYIYLSKPPVEFLEVELYSDFKRRSRQGKYEADHMPSRAAVELYYEINYPELSEVEIKALSEKVASIVIPKEVHQKISETYGGRNTRNDAAQVKQDALDLRAAVDRNLDAIKPALKENGATDAQIETARTKMHKLNDSMGLYK
;
A
#
# COMPACT_ATOMS: atom_id res chain seq x y z
N MET A 1 -1.14 8.29 35.09
CA MET A 1 -0.31 7.79 36.22
C MET A 1 0.16 8.96 37.08
N SER A 2 0.97 8.70 38.10
CA SER A 2 1.68 9.74 38.86
C SER A 2 3.15 9.82 38.47
N VAL A 3 3.63 11.02 38.13
CA VAL A 3 5.06 11.33 37.97
C VAL A 3 5.47 12.19 39.17
N HIS A 4 6.32 11.65 40.04
CA HIS A 4 6.85 12.33 41.24
C HIS A 4 5.80 13.09 42.09
N GLY A 5 4.62 12.48 42.32
CA GLY A 5 3.56 13.07 43.13
C GLY A 5 2.69 14.10 42.41
N LYS A 6 2.77 14.20 41.07
CA LYS A 6 1.85 14.95 40.21
C LYS A 6 1.21 14.03 39.19
N GLY A 7 0.00 14.33 38.71
CA GLY A 7 -0.58 13.54 37.63
C GLY A 7 0.12 13.83 36.30
N GLN A 8 0.31 12.79 35.51
CA GLN A 8 0.86 12.92 34.17
C GLN A 8 -0.22 13.48 33.23
N GLY A 9 0.18 14.41 32.35
CA GLY A 9 -0.70 14.98 31.35
C GLY A 9 -0.94 14.02 30.18
N LEU A 10 -2.19 13.93 29.75
CA LEU A 10 -2.63 13.08 28.64
C LEU A 10 -3.43 13.89 27.60
N HIS A 11 -3.41 13.47 26.34
CA HIS A 11 -4.16 14.06 25.24
C HIS A 11 -5.63 14.25 25.64
N GLY A 12 -6.19 15.44 25.44
CA GLY A 12 -7.53 15.79 25.88
C GLY A 12 -7.62 16.45 27.26
N ASP A 13 -6.54 16.46 28.06
CA ASP A 13 -6.51 17.22 29.31
C ASP A 13 -6.66 18.71 29.02
N ARG A 14 -7.34 19.42 29.92
CA ARG A 14 -7.61 20.86 29.74
C ARG A 14 -6.59 21.73 30.45
N THR A 15 -6.50 22.97 30.02
CA THR A 15 -5.75 24.01 30.72
C THR A 15 -6.65 24.87 31.60
N THR A 16 -6.07 25.71 32.46
CA THR A 16 -6.78 26.72 33.28
C THR A 16 -7.50 27.81 32.46
N THR A 17 -7.28 27.89 31.14
CA THR A 17 -8.06 28.72 30.23
C THR A 17 -9.16 27.95 29.49
N GLY A 18 -9.26 26.63 29.68
CA GLY A 18 -10.22 25.75 29.02
C GLY A 18 -9.77 25.20 27.66
N ALA A 19 -8.55 25.51 27.20
CA ALA A 19 -7.98 24.92 25.99
C ALA A 19 -7.73 23.41 26.21
N MET A 20 -7.82 22.61 25.15
CA MET A 20 -7.54 21.18 25.20
C MET A 20 -6.11 20.90 24.73
N CYS A 21 -5.34 20.11 25.47
CA CYS A 21 -3.98 19.74 25.14
C CYS A 21 -3.92 18.57 24.16
N ILE A 22 -3.01 18.67 23.18
CA ILE A 22 -2.89 17.78 22.02
C ILE A 22 -1.48 17.19 22.04
N SER A 23 -1.37 15.91 22.42
CA SER A 23 -0.09 15.19 22.37
C SER A 23 0.38 15.01 20.92
N SER A 24 1.67 15.27 20.67
CA SER A 24 2.36 14.93 19.42
C SER A 24 2.84 13.47 19.36
N LEU A 25 2.57 12.67 20.39
CA LEU A 25 3.09 11.31 20.56
C LEU A 25 1.95 10.31 20.88
N PRO A 26 1.05 10.03 19.92
CA PRO A 26 -0.10 9.15 20.15
C PRO A 26 0.29 7.69 20.45
N ASN A 27 1.48 7.27 20.02
CA ASN A 27 2.02 5.92 20.21
C ASN A 27 2.57 5.64 21.62
N ALA A 28 2.79 6.67 22.45
CA ALA A 28 3.01 6.50 23.88
C ALA A 28 1.74 6.98 24.58
N SER A 29 0.90 6.06 25.06
CA SER A 29 -0.40 6.42 25.66
C SER A 29 -0.62 5.75 27.01
N GLU A 30 -1.38 6.41 27.88
CA GLU A 30 -1.97 5.81 29.06
C GLU A 30 -3.50 5.86 28.92
N ASN A 31 -4.18 4.74 29.16
CA ASN A 31 -5.64 4.63 28.99
C ASN A 31 -6.14 5.16 27.63
N ASN A 32 -5.45 4.78 26.54
CA ASN A 32 -5.73 5.19 25.16
C ASN A 32 -5.64 6.71 24.90
N ARG A 33 -4.96 7.47 25.76
CA ARG A 33 -4.72 8.92 25.60
C ARG A 33 -3.21 9.17 25.53
N GLY A 34 -2.74 9.77 24.43
CA GLY A 34 -1.31 10.00 24.19
C GLY A 34 -0.66 10.90 25.26
N VAL A 35 0.53 10.55 25.74
CA VAL A 35 1.23 11.28 26.81
C VAL A 35 1.62 12.67 26.34
N LEU A 36 1.32 13.69 27.16
CA LEU A 36 1.74 15.07 26.92
C LEU A 36 3.20 15.28 27.33
N ARG A 37 3.88 16.15 26.59
CA ARG A 37 5.31 16.46 26.74
C ARG A 37 5.54 17.96 26.60
N ILE A 38 6.74 18.42 26.92
CA ILE A 38 7.21 19.74 26.48
C ILE A 38 7.12 19.82 24.95
N ASP A 39 6.70 20.99 24.47
CA ASP A 39 6.41 21.37 23.09
C ASP A 39 5.10 20.86 22.48
N ASP A 40 4.33 20.04 23.19
CA ASP A 40 2.97 19.72 22.76
C ASP A 40 2.07 20.97 22.77
N VAL A 41 1.10 20.98 21.85
CA VAL A 41 0.26 22.16 21.59
C VAL A 41 -1.11 22.02 22.24
N THR A 42 -1.90 23.08 22.19
CA THR A 42 -3.29 23.11 22.63
C THR A 42 -4.19 23.62 21.52
N THR A 43 -5.50 23.38 21.62
CA THR A 43 -6.48 24.14 20.83
C THR A 43 -6.32 25.65 21.08
N ALA A 44 -6.89 26.48 20.23
CA ALA A 44 -6.92 27.93 20.43
C ALA A 44 -7.37 28.29 21.87
N CYS A 45 -6.59 29.11 22.57
CA CYS A 45 -6.86 29.48 23.95
C CYS A 45 -8.15 30.32 24.05
N PRO A 46 -9.19 29.89 24.79
CA PRO A 46 -10.46 30.62 24.86
C PRO A 46 -10.35 32.06 25.37
N LYS A 47 -9.26 32.43 26.06
CA LYS A 47 -9.02 33.79 26.56
C LYS A 47 -8.27 34.72 25.61
N CYS A 48 -7.55 34.21 24.61
CA CYS A 48 -6.69 35.05 23.75
C CYS A 48 -6.62 34.61 22.28
N GLY A 49 -7.39 33.61 21.87
CA GLY A 49 -7.48 33.08 20.49
C GLY A 49 -6.24 32.33 19.98
N LYS A 50 -5.07 32.50 20.61
CA LYS A 50 -3.81 31.88 20.16
C LYS A 50 -3.69 30.43 20.64
N VAL A 51 -3.18 29.56 19.77
CA VAL A 51 -2.69 28.21 20.12
C VAL A 51 -1.66 28.33 21.24
N GLY A 52 -1.80 27.52 22.29
CA GLY A 52 -0.81 27.39 23.36
C GLY A 52 0.19 26.26 23.12
N ARG A 53 1.37 26.35 23.74
CA ARG A 53 2.44 25.32 23.75
C ARG A 53 2.84 25.02 25.20
N ILE A 54 2.98 23.74 25.56
CA ILE A 54 3.47 23.33 26.88
C ILE A 54 4.98 23.58 26.95
N ILE A 55 5.44 24.36 27.94
CA ILE A 55 6.85 24.80 28.06
C ILE A 55 7.56 24.29 29.32
N SER A 56 6.91 23.43 30.13
CA SER A 56 7.52 22.83 31.31
C SER A 56 7.01 21.41 31.53
N GLY A 57 7.86 20.54 32.05
CA GLY A 57 7.54 19.15 32.38
C GLY A 57 8.52 18.60 33.43
N ASP A 58 8.36 17.34 33.82
CA ASP A 58 9.31 16.67 34.71
C ASP A 58 10.37 15.93 33.88
N ALA A 59 11.63 16.36 33.99
CA ALA A 59 12.75 15.82 33.22
C ALA A 59 13.18 14.41 33.65
N ARG A 60 12.67 13.89 34.78
CA ARG A 60 12.97 12.53 35.26
C ARG A 60 12.18 11.44 34.55
N ALA A 61 11.09 11.81 33.87
CA ALA A 61 10.32 10.93 33.01
C ALA A 61 10.27 11.53 31.60
N THR A 62 10.93 10.87 30.64
CA THR A 62 11.04 11.36 29.25
C THR A 62 10.46 10.38 28.25
N TYR A 63 9.88 10.93 27.18
CA TYR A 63 9.29 10.17 26.07
C TYR A 63 9.86 10.74 24.76
N ASN A 64 10.58 9.92 24.00
CA ASN A 64 11.45 10.31 22.88
C ASN A 64 12.33 11.53 23.23
N GLY A 65 13.04 11.46 24.36
CA GLY A 65 13.99 12.49 24.81
C GLY A 65 13.39 13.81 25.32
N ARG A 66 12.06 13.96 25.34
CA ARG A 66 11.37 15.14 25.89
C ARG A 66 10.73 14.84 27.23
N ALA A 67 10.85 15.75 28.18
CA ALA A 67 10.22 15.68 29.49
C ALA A 67 8.68 15.61 29.38
N THR A 68 8.05 14.72 30.15
CA THR A 68 6.59 14.60 30.21
C THR A 68 5.97 15.82 30.89
N ALA A 69 4.83 16.27 30.37
CA ALA A 69 4.03 17.31 31.00
C ALA A 69 3.28 16.72 32.21
N VAL A 70 3.26 17.45 33.31
CA VAL A 70 2.60 17.04 34.56
C VAL A 70 1.65 18.13 35.06
N ASP A 71 0.78 17.80 36.00
CA ASP A 71 -0.16 18.75 36.61
C ASP A 71 0.48 20.09 37.00
N GLY A 72 -0.16 21.18 36.61
CA GLY A 72 0.33 22.55 36.80
C GLY A 72 1.42 23.00 35.82
N ALA A 73 1.81 22.18 34.83
CA ALA A 73 2.76 22.57 33.78
C ALA A 73 2.32 23.85 33.05
N VAL A 74 3.26 24.76 32.82
CA VAL A 74 3.01 26.06 32.18
C VAL A 74 2.73 25.87 30.69
N VAL A 75 1.65 26.51 30.23
CA VAL A 75 1.27 26.58 28.82
C VAL A 75 1.45 28.01 28.36
N LEU A 76 2.38 28.24 27.44
CA LEU A 76 2.62 29.55 26.83
C LEU A 76 1.61 29.80 25.71
N CYS A 77 0.84 30.88 25.81
CA CYS A 77 -0.06 31.37 24.76
C CYS A 77 -0.04 32.91 24.78
N GLY A 78 -1.03 33.58 24.20
CA GLY A 78 -1.15 35.06 24.24
C GLY A 78 -1.55 35.67 25.60
N CYS A 79 -1.70 34.88 26.65
CA CYS A 79 -2.01 35.36 28.01
C CYS A 79 -0.73 35.69 28.80
N PRO A 80 -0.79 36.50 29.89
CA PRO A 80 0.36 36.77 30.75
C PRO A 80 1.07 35.50 31.22
N GLY A 81 2.41 35.53 31.27
CA GLY A 81 3.25 34.36 31.55
C GLY A 81 2.85 33.65 32.86
N GLY A 82 2.67 32.33 32.81
CA GLY A 82 2.30 31.52 33.97
C GLY A 82 0.81 31.48 34.35
N SER A 83 -0.06 32.25 33.66
CA SER A 83 -1.51 32.28 33.90
C SER A 83 -2.29 31.09 33.31
N ASN A 84 -1.72 30.42 32.30
CA ASN A 84 -2.30 29.24 31.67
C ASN A 84 -1.47 27.99 32.04
N ARG A 85 -2.13 26.97 32.59
CA ARG A 85 -1.49 25.73 33.11
C ARG A 85 -2.30 24.49 32.77
N LEU A 86 -1.63 23.38 32.52
CA LEU A 86 -2.22 22.04 32.36
C LEU A 86 -2.91 21.59 33.67
N ILE A 87 -4.09 20.98 33.54
CA ILE A 87 -4.87 20.37 34.62
C ILE A 87 -4.90 18.85 34.39
N ALA A 88 -4.14 18.11 35.19
CA ALA A 88 -4.00 16.66 35.15
C ALA A 88 -3.98 16.08 36.58
N PRO A 89 -5.07 16.19 37.36
CA PRO A 89 -5.08 15.84 38.78
C PRO A 89 -4.88 14.33 39.00
N LEU A 90 -4.16 13.99 40.07
CA LEU A 90 -3.98 12.60 40.50
C LEU A 90 -5.32 11.91 40.81
N GLY A 91 -5.48 10.68 40.32
CA GLY A 91 -6.43 9.71 40.87
C GLY A 91 -7.87 9.76 40.36
N ARG A 92 -8.20 10.45 39.25
CA ARG A 92 -9.54 10.35 38.65
C ARG A 92 -9.61 9.30 37.54
N LEU A 93 -10.31 8.20 37.84
CA LEU A 93 -10.89 7.29 36.84
C LEU A 93 -11.89 8.06 35.96
N ALA A 94 -12.06 7.61 34.71
CA ALA A 94 -12.94 8.22 33.73
C ALA A 94 -14.41 7.79 33.92
N SER A 95 -15.01 8.19 35.04
CA SER A 95 -16.45 8.22 35.25
C SER A 95 -16.82 9.55 35.90
N GLU A 96 -18.00 10.08 35.58
CA GLU A 96 -18.49 11.41 35.99
C GLU A 96 -17.75 12.62 35.37
N ARG A 97 -18.27 13.09 34.22
CA ARG A 97 -18.55 14.54 34.03
C ARG A 97 -19.51 14.84 32.87
N SER A 98 -20.74 14.38 32.99
CA SER A 98 -21.91 15.00 32.35
C SER A 98 -22.80 15.61 33.44
N SER A 99 -23.29 16.83 33.21
CA SER A 99 -23.96 17.70 34.21
C SER A 99 -23.08 18.14 35.40
N SER A 100 -23.25 19.30 36.03
CA SER A 100 -24.20 20.40 35.83
C SER A 100 -23.56 21.75 36.20
N VAL A 101 -23.88 22.82 35.47
CA VAL A 101 -23.79 24.19 36.00
C VAL A 101 -25.22 24.72 36.09
N GLN A 102 -25.69 25.05 37.29
CA GLN A 102 -26.99 25.67 37.52
C GLN A 102 -26.92 26.72 38.64
N GLN A 103 -27.90 27.62 38.58
CA GLN A 103 -28.19 28.81 39.40
C GLN A 103 -27.63 30.13 38.83
N SER A 104 -28.42 31.19 38.69
CA SER A 104 -29.88 31.41 38.91
C SER A 104 -30.23 32.73 38.19
N THR A 105 -31.38 32.96 37.54
CA THR A 105 -32.78 33.04 38.01
C THR A 105 -33.74 32.96 36.78
N SER A 106 -35.09 33.01 36.81
CA SER A 106 -36.15 33.16 37.85
C SER A 106 -37.42 32.36 37.44
N MET A 107 -38.61 32.75 37.91
CA MET A 107 -39.94 32.13 37.73
C MET A 107 -41.00 33.19 37.34
N PRO A 108 -42.33 32.87 37.18
CA PRO A 108 -43.02 31.69 36.61
C PRO A 108 -44.24 32.03 35.69
N GLN A 109 -44.79 31.06 34.93
CA GLN A 109 -46.16 30.47 35.11
C GLN A 109 -46.75 29.77 33.87
N GLN A 110 -47.35 28.58 34.12
CA GLN A 110 -48.54 27.96 33.46
C GLN A 110 -48.43 27.58 31.95
N SER A 111 -49.02 26.48 31.45
CA SER A 111 -49.92 25.47 32.06
C SER A 111 -50.03 24.16 31.23
N THR A 112 -50.59 23.12 31.86
CA THR A 112 -51.25 21.90 31.31
C THR A 112 -50.45 20.82 30.57
N GLN A 113 -50.57 19.59 31.08
CA GLN A 113 -50.21 18.32 30.43
C GLN A 113 -51.29 17.85 29.45
N ALA A 114 -50.90 17.09 28.42
CA ALA A 114 -51.76 16.09 27.76
C ALA A 114 -50.89 14.88 27.40
N ALA A 115 -51.38 13.67 27.65
CA ALA A 115 -50.59 12.45 27.57
C ALA A 115 -50.56 11.82 26.17
N LYS A 116 -49.41 11.24 25.79
CA LYS A 116 -49.29 10.15 24.80
C LYS A 116 -47.99 9.36 25.05
N GLU A 117 -48.15 8.07 25.34
CA GLU A 117 -47.16 7.00 25.22
C GLU A 117 -47.83 5.87 24.40
N PRO A 118 -47.09 4.94 23.77
CA PRO A 118 -45.67 4.98 23.40
C PRO A 118 -45.44 4.65 21.90
N GLU A 119 -44.79 5.54 21.14
CA GLU A 119 -44.17 5.19 19.84
C GLU A 119 -42.66 4.92 19.97
N ALA A 120 -42.10 5.11 21.17
CA ALA A 120 -40.66 4.98 21.45
C ALA A 120 -40.18 3.52 21.62
N GLU A 121 -41.04 2.61 22.07
CA GLU A 121 -40.64 1.21 22.37
C GLU A 121 -40.51 0.33 21.11
N THR A 122 -41.18 0.68 20.02
CA THR A 122 -40.99 0.00 18.72
C THR A 122 -39.72 0.43 17.99
N MET A 123 -39.23 1.66 18.21
CA MET A 123 -37.97 2.12 17.60
C MET A 123 -36.73 1.58 18.32
N THR A 124 -36.81 1.33 19.64
CA THR A 124 -35.69 0.76 20.40
C THR A 124 -35.50 -0.73 20.15
N ALA A 125 -36.57 -1.48 19.83
CA ALA A 125 -36.50 -2.91 19.54
C ALA A 125 -35.85 -3.26 18.18
N GLU A 126 -35.86 -2.36 17.19
CA GLU A 126 -35.16 -2.58 15.91
C GLU A 126 -33.67 -2.23 15.96
N GLN A 127 -33.23 -1.40 16.93
CA GLN A 127 -31.82 -1.00 17.08
C GLN A 127 -30.93 -2.05 17.77
N GLU A 128 -31.49 -3.11 18.36
CA GLU A 128 -30.71 -4.23 18.94
C GLU A 128 -30.33 -5.33 17.93
N LYS A 129 -30.57 -5.11 16.63
CA LYS A 129 -30.05 -5.98 15.57
C LYS A 129 -28.58 -5.62 15.27
N GLY A 130 -27.69 -6.04 16.18
CA GLY A 130 -26.27 -5.68 16.19
C GLY A 130 -25.63 -5.71 14.80
N SER A 131 -25.21 -4.54 14.32
CA SER A 131 -24.64 -4.37 12.98
C SER A 131 -23.32 -5.15 12.88
N THR A 132 -23.12 -5.84 11.75
CA THR A 132 -21.96 -6.73 11.57
C THR A 132 -20.69 -5.88 11.53
N PRO A 133 -19.75 -6.02 12.50
CA PRO A 133 -18.61 -5.12 12.55
C PRO A 133 -17.76 -5.21 11.29
N VAL A 134 -17.28 -4.07 10.78
CA VAL A 134 -16.54 -3.97 9.51
C VAL A 134 -15.07 -3.60 9.68
N PHE A 135 -14.28 -3.80 8.62
CA PHE A 135 -12.87 -3.39 8.59
C PHE A 135 -12.73 -1.88 8.43
N ALA A 136 -13.45 -1.34 7.45
CA ALA A 136 -13.56 0.09 7.19
C ALA A 136 -14.98 0.44 6.73
N LYS A 137 -15.47 1.60 7.17
CA LYS A 137 -16.65 2.31 6.66
C LYS A 137 -16.34 3.81 6.62
N SER A 138 -17.14 4.57 5.89
CA SER A 138 -17.02 6.02 5.91
C SER A 138 -17.44 6.56 7.28
N ARG A 139 -16.65 7.48 7.83
CA ARG A 139 -17.01 8.23 9.04
C ARG A 139 -18.33 9.02 8.87
N GLU A 140 -18.70 9.38 7.65
CA GLU A 140 -19.92 10.13 7.35
C GLU A 140 -21.19 9.28 7.56
N ARG A 141 -21.05 7.94 7.75
CA ARG A 141 -22.15 7.06 8.18
C ARG A 141 -22.57 7.28 9.64
N GLY A 142 -21.65 7.73 10.51
CA GLY A 142 -21.83 7.78 11.96
C GLY A 142 -21.80 6.43 12.67
N ASP A 143 -21.64 6.44 13.99
CA ASP A 143 -21.53 5.27 14.87
C ASP A 143 -22.67 4.25 14.68
N GLY A 144 -22.33 2.95 14.69
CA GLY A 144 -23.30 1.84 14.59
C GLY A 144 -23.86 1.56 13.19
N ASN A 145 -23.70 2.52 12.26
CA ASN A 145 -24.17 2.42 10.88
C ASN A 145 -23.11 1.80 9.96
N THR A 146 -23.24 0.50 9.70
CA THR A 146 -22.27 -0.28 8.93
C THR A 146 -22.44 -0.23 7.42
N GLU A 147 -23.40 0.49 6.85
CA GLU A 147 -23.69 0.37 5.41
C GLU A 147 -22.74 1.18 4.52
N ALA A 148 -22.57 0.76 3.27
CA ALA A 148 -21.68 1.44 2.33
C ALA A 148 -22.21 2.83 1.94
N GLY A 149 -21.33 3.70 1.42
CA GLY A 149 -21.79 4.93 0.78
C GLY A 149 -22.55 4.61 -0.51
N THR A 150 -23.59 5.38 -0.80
CA THR A 150 -24.34 5.31 -2.07
C THR A 150 -23.90 6.40 -3.04
N GLU A 151 -23.21 7.42 -2.56
CA GLU A 151 -22.75 8.59 -3.31
C GLU A 151 -21.22 8.64 -3.40
N PRO A 152 -20.65 9.30 -4.43
CA PRO A 152 -19.22 9.55 -4.52
C PRO A 152 -18.67 10.33 -3.31
N GLU A 153 -17.64 9.82 -2.65
CA GLU A 153 -16.98 10.51 -1.53
C GLU A 153 -15.45 10.39 -1.57
N THR A 154 -14.75 11.09 -0.69
CA THR A 154 -13.28 11.05 -0.62
C THR A 154 -12.80 9.85 0.20
N HIS A 155 -11.74 9.17 -0.24
CA HIS A 155 -11.11 8.09 0.53
C HIS A 155 -10.64 8.54 1.93
N GLU A 156 -10.41 9.83 2.15
CA GLU A 156 -10.05 10.40 3.46
C GLU A 156 -11.15 10.22 4.52
N ASN A 157 -12.39 9.92 4.10
CA ASN A 157 -13.49 9.53 4.99
C ASN A 157 -13.37 8.07 5.49
N PHE A 158 -12.43 7.28 4.95
CA PHE A 158 -12.11 5.91 5.35
C PHE A 158 -10.72 5.78 5.98
N ALA A 159 -9.69 6.41 5.41
CA ALA A 159 -8.35 6.60 6.00
C ALA A 159 -7.42 7.35 5.02
N LEU A 160 -6.25 7.79 5.52
CA LEU A 160 -5.19 8.31 4.66
C LEU A 160 -4.48 7.17 3.93
N MET A 161 -4.35 7.28 2.61
CA MET A 161 -3.67 6.29 1.76
C MET A 161 -2.17 6.61 1.59
N GLY A 162 -1.35 5.57 1.45
CA GLY A 162 0.06 5.67 1.04
C GLY A 162 0.33 4.78 -0.18
N TYR A 163 1.11 5.26 -1.14
CA TYR A 163 1.43 4.53 -2.36
C TYR A 163 2.92 4.21 -2.44
N PHE A 164 3.23 2.99 -2.83
CA PHE A 164 4.58 2.47 -2.89
C PHE A 164 4.86 1.83 -4.24
N ARG A 165 6.08 2.01 -4.74
CA ARG A 165 6.61 1.38 -5.96
C ARG A 165 7.64 0.32 -5.59
N ALA A 166 7.58 -0.84 -6.23
CA ALA A 166 8.62 -1.85 -6.10
C ALA A 166 9.85 -1.47 -6.93
N VAL A 167 10.99 -1.35 -6.27
CA VAL A 167 12.29 -1.02 -6.86
C VAL A 167 13.23 -2.22 -6.68
N PRO A 168 13.71 -2.86 -7.76
CA PRO A 168 14.65 -3.99 -7.67
C PRO A 168 15.89 -3.61 -6.84
N LEU A 169 16.22 -4.43 -5.84
CA LEU A 169 17.44 -4.22 -5.07
C LEU A 169 18.67 -4.66 -5.87
N PRO A 170 19.80 -3.94 -5.79
CA PRO A 170 21.05 -4.40 -6.38
C PRO A 170 21.49 -5.70 -5.69
N GLU A 171 22.06 -6.62 -6.46
CA GLU A 171 22.65 -7.82 -5.86
C GLU A 171 23.86 -7.45 -5.00
N PRO A 172 24.02 -8.07 -3.81
CA PRO A 172 25.27 -7.93 -3.07
C PRO A 172 26.39 -8.54 -3.91
N GLU A 173 27.43 -7.76 -4.20
CA GLU A 173 28.57 -8.20 -5.01
C GLU A 173 29.17 -9.50 -4.42
N GLN A 174 28.91 -10.62 -5.09
CA GLN A 174 29.63 -11.84 -4.81
C GLN A 174 31.07 -11.64 -5.28
N TYR A 175 31.94 -11.23 -4.34
CA TYR A 175 33.37 -11.50 -4.44
C TYR A 175 33.57 -13.01 -4.48
N ALA A 176 33.40 -13.59 -5.66
CA ALA A 176 33.99 -14.87 -5.99
C ALA A 176 35.47 -14.74 -5.64
N GLN A 177 35.92 -15.52 -4.65
CA GLN A 177 37.33 -15.62 -4.28
C GLN A 177 38.06 -16.34 -5.41
N SER A 178 38.23 -15.64 -6.54
CA SER A 178 39.25 -15.95 -7.51
C SER A 178 40.57 -15.85 -6.75
N THR A 179 41.16 -17.01 -6.48
CA THR A 179 42.41 -17.14 -5.73
C THR A 179 43.54 -16.55 -6.56
N LYS A 180 43.66 -15.21 -6.52
CA LYS A 180 44.85 -14.50 -6.99
C LYS A 180 46.01 -14.95 -6.10
N ARG A 181 46.75 -15.93 -6.62
CA ARG A 181 48.05 -16.35 -6.12
C ARG A 181 48.90 -15.08 -5.92
N PRO A 182 49.34 -14.75 -4.70
CA PRO A 182 50.13 -13.54 -4.48
C PRO A 182 51.47 -13.68 -5.22
N GLU A 183 51.83 -12.65 -5.98
CA GLU A 183 53.20 -12.49 -6.47
C GLU A 183 54.14 -12.19 -5.28
N PRO A 184 55.38 -12.72 -5.28
CA PRO A 184 56.33 -12.42 -4.22
C PRO A 184 56.79 -10.95 -4.30
N ALA A 185 56.82 -10.28 -3.15
CA ALA A 185 57.29 -8.89 -3.07
C ALA A 185 58.80 -8.77 -3.37
N PRO A 186 59.25 -7.71 -4.09
CA PRO A 186 60.66 -7.48 -4.34
C PRO A 186 61.41 -7.04 -3.07
N GLU A 187 62.65 -7.49 -2.89
CA GLU A 187 63.50 -7.08 -1.77
C GLU A 187 63.97 -5.61 -1.89
N PRO A 188 64.06 -4.85 -0.78
CA PRO A 188 64.52 -3.47 -0.81
C PRO A 188 66.05 -3.37 -0.76
N GLU A 189 66.67 -2.90 -1.85
CA GLU A 189 68.08 -2.48 -1.82
C GLU A 189 68.30 -1.29 -0.87
N LYS A 190 69.38 -1.35 -0.08
CA LYS A 190 69.71 -0.32 0.93
C LYS A 190 70.71 0.71 0.37
N PRO A 191 70.42 2.03 0.41
CA PRO A 191 71.34 3.06 -0.07
C PRO A 191 72.69 3.09 0.66
N TRP A 192 73.76 3.28 -0.10
CA TRP A 192 75.14 3.00 0.32
C TRP A 192 75.75 3.99 1.34
N TYR A 193 75.15 5.16 1.53
CA TYR A 193 75.72 6.25 2.35
C TYR A 193 75.61 6.03 3.87
N LYS A 194 74.82 5.07 4.36
CA LYS A 194 74.56 4.89 5.81
C LYS A 194 75.64 4.12 6.59
N LYS A 195 76.86 4.00 6.04
CA LYS A 195 77.98 3.21 6.59
C LYS A 195 79.07 4.00 7.35
N LEU A 196 78.92 5.31 7.57
CA LEU A 196 80.07 6.18 7.88
C LEU A 196 80.05 7.03 9.17
N PHE A 197 79.08 6.88 10.08
CA PHE A 197 79.21 7.45 11.43
C PHE A 197 78.73 6.50 12.53
N SER A 198 79.71 5.90 13.23
CA SER A 198 79.55 5.24 14.52
C SER A 198 79.67 6.25 15.66
N GLY A 199 78.83 6.14 16.70
CA GLY A 199 79.00 6.93 17.93
C GLY A 199 77.88 6.66 18.93
N ALA A 200 78.24 6.07 20.08
CA ALA A 200 77.29 5.79 21.16
C ALA A 200 77.01 7.04 22.01
N SER A 201 75.80 7.12 22.57
CA SER A 201 75.55 7.90 23.79
C SER A 201 74.33 7.35 24.55
N THR A 202 74.38 7.41 25.88
CA THR A 202 73.43 6.81 26.83
C THR A 202 72.61 7.88 27.56
N ALA A 203 71.29 7.71 27.68
CA ALA A 203 70.50 8.44 28.68
C ALA A 203 69.12 7.79 29.00
N ALA A 204 68.88 7.58 30.30
CA ALA A 204 67.65 7.56 31.12
C ALA A 204 66.25 7.11 30.55
N PRO A 205 65.40 6.48 31.39
CA PRO A 205 64.03 6.10 31.03
C PRO A 205 63.01 7.25 31.18
N ALA A 206 61.96 7.22 30.35
CA ALA A 206 60.78 8.09 30.45
C ALA A 206 59.54 7.27 30.94
N PRO A 207 58.55 7.90 31.61
CA PRO A 207 57.48 7.18 32.28
C PRO A 207 56.41 6.63 31.33
N ALA A 208 55.68 5.61 31.80
CA ALA A 208 54.60 4.97 31.04
C ALA A 208 53.42 5.92 30.79
N PRO A 209 52.77 5.87 29.60
CA PRO A 209 51.56 6.64 29.33
C PRO A 209 50.36 6.08 30.11
N ALA A 210 49.47 6.99 30.54
CA ALA A 210 48.22 6.65 31.20
C ALA A 210 47.26 5.88 30.26
N PRO A 211 46.37 5.02 30.78
CA PRO A 211 45.40 4.31 29.95
C PRO A 211 44.44 5.28 29.25
N ALA A 212 44.23 5.05 27.94
CA ALA A 212 43.26 5.81 27.16
C ALA A 212 41.82 5.56 27.66
N PRO A 213 40.91 6.54 27.53
CA PRO A 213 39.50 6.33 27.84
C PRO A 213 38.91 5.23 26.94
N ALA A 214 38.00 4.42 27.51
CA ALA A 214 37.31 3.37 26.77
C ALA A 214 36.57 3.96 25.55
N PRO A 215 36.52 3.24 24.41
CA PRO A 215 35.80 3.70 23.24
C PRO A 215 34.30 3.86 23.58
N ALA A 216 33.71 4.97 23.15
CA ALA A 216 32.27 5.11 23.10
C ALA A 216 31.66 3.98 22.25
N PRO A 217 30.43 3.52 22.53
CA PRO A 217 29.79 2.49 21.72
C PRO A 217 29.76 2.92 20.26
N ALA A 218 30.31 2.09 19.38
CA ALA A 218 30.31 2.36 17.96
C ALA A 218 28.87 2.50 17.47
N VAL A 219 28.56 3.62 16.82
CA VAL A 219 27.29 3.77 16.08
C VAL A 219 27.32 2.71 14.99
N ALA A 220 26.37 1.78 15.04
CA ALA A 220 26.26 0.73 14.02
C ALA A 220 26.07 1.39 12.65
N ALA A 221 26.85 0.95 11.66
CA ALA A 221 26.71 1.43 10.29
C ALA A 221 25.31 1.08 9.75
N PRO A 222 24.69 1.94 8.90
CA PRO A 222 23.42 1.63 8.29
C PRO A 222 23.53 0.35 7.46
N VAL A 223 22.59 -0.58 7.66
CA VAL A 223 22.55 -1.86 6.94
C VAL A 223 21.77 -1.65 5.64
N ALA A 224 22.41 -1.93 4.50
CA ALA A 224 21.79 -1.76 3.18
C ALA A 224 20.67 -2.78 2.95
N ALA A 225 19.55 -2.36 2.35
CA ALA A 225 18.38 -3.22 2.18
C ALA A 225 18.63 -4.51 1.37
N SER A 226 19.56 -4.49 0.41
CA SER A 226 20.00 -5.67 -0.36
C SER A 226 20.70 -6.75 0.48
N THR A 227 21.13 -6.43 1.71
CA THR A 227 21.71 -7.39 2.66
C THR A 227 20.69 -7.95 3.67
N VAL A 228 19.47 -7.41 3.68
CA VAL A 228 18.40 -7.79 4.63
C VAL A 228 17.30 -8.59 3.94
N PHE A 229 16.81 -8.14 2.78
CA PHE A 229 15.79 -8.86 2.03
C PHE A 229 16.40 -9.98 1.18
N PRO A 230 15.67 -11.09 0.94
CA PRO A 230 16.18 -12.19 0.10
C PRO A 230 16.54 -11.73 -1.31
N SER A 231 17.57 -12.35 -1.92
CA SER A 231 17.96 -12.03 -3.30
C SER A 231 16.80 -12.18 -4.29
N GLY A 232 16.72 -11.24 -5.24
CA GLY A 232 15.59 -11.09 -6.17
C GLY A 232 14.37 -10.35 -5.60
N SER A 233 14.44 -9.81 -4.37
CA SER A 233 13.41 -8.91 -3.84
C SER A 233 13.53 -7.50 -4.41
N ALA A 234 12.39 -6.83 -4.55
CA ALA A 234 12.28 -5.40 -4.82
C ALA A 234 11.79 -4.67 -3.56
N ALA A 235 12.53 -3.66 -3.11
CA ALA A 235 12.13 -2.84 -1.97
C ALA A 235 10.98 -1.89 -2.34
N LEU A 236 10.14 -1.54 -1.36
CA LEU A 236 9.04 -0.61 -1.56
C LEU A 236 9.49 0.83 -1.26
N GLU A 237 9.64 1.63 -2.31
CA GLU A 237 9.85 3.07 -2.25
C GLU A 237 8.49 3.77 -2.09
N TRP A 238 8.38 4.72 -1.15
CA TRP A 238 7.19 5.58 -1.05
C TRP A 238 7.18 6.60 -2.20
N VAL A 239 6.08 6.64 -2.96
CA VAL A 239 5.92 7.50 -4.16
C VAL A 239 4.78 8.50 -4.05
N GLY A 240 3.96 8.46 -2.99
CA GLY A 240 2.96 9.50 -2.73
C GLY A 240 1.90 9.13 -1.70
N GLY A 241 0.92 10.03 -1.53
CA GLY A 241 -0.17 9.89 -0.55
C GLY A 241 0.10 10.67 0.73
N ARG A 242 -0.64 10.35 1.80
CA ARG A 242 -0.56 11.00 3.12
C ARG A 242 -0.28 10.03 4.27
N PHE A 243 -0.22 8.73 4.00
CA PHE A 243 0.25 7.70 4.93
C PHE A 243 1.66 7.23 4.55
N ILE A 244 2.47 6.97 5.58
CA ILE A 244 3.79 6.33 5.51
C ILE A 244 3.79 5.25 6.58
N THR A 245 4.22 4.05 6.22
CA THR A 245 4.31 2.88 7.13
C THR A 245 5.63 2.85 7.89
N ALA A 246 5.68 2.12 9.01
CA ALA A 246 6.90 1.95 9.79
C ALA A 246 7.83 0.88 9.19
N GLY A 247 9.13 1.02 9.45
CA GLY A 247 10.16 0.10 8.99
C GLY A 247 10.40 0.14 7.47
N SER A 248 10.88 -0.97 6.93
CA SER A 248 11.15 -1.18 5.50
C SER A 248 10.40 -2.39 4.98
N TRP A 249 10.01 -2.33 3.71
CA TRP A 249 9.17 -3.33 3.06
C TRP A 249 9.77 -3.77 1.73
N ALA A 250 9.50 -5.00 1.33
CA ALA A 250 9.89 -5.53 0.03
C ALA A 250 8.87 -6.54 -0.51
N VAL A 251 8.91 -6.81 -1.81
CA VAL A 251 8.15 -7.86 -2.48
C VAL A 251 9.05 -8.73 -3.35
N ARG A 252 8.67 -10.00 -3.53
CA ARG A 252 9.37 -10.95 -4.40
C ARG A 252 8.36 -11.88 -5.06
N ALA A 253 8.62 -12.27 -6.31
CA ALA A 253 7.90 -13.38 -6.93
C ALA A 253 8.14 -14.65 -6.12
N ALA A 254 7.09 -15.32 -5.65
CA ALA A 254 7.24 -16.61 -5.01
C ALA A 254 7.60 -17.63 -6.09
N VAL A 255 8.81 -18.21 -5.99
CA VAL A 255 9.26 -19.25 -6.92
C VAL A 255 8.80 -20.63 -6.47
N PRO A 256 8.17 -21.43 -7.36
CA PRO A 256 7.89 -22.83 -7.11
C PRO A 256 9.15 -23.62 -6.74
N PHE A 257 8.99 -24.67 -5.93
CA PHE A 257 10.09 -25.55 -5.56
C PHE A 257 10.71 -26.22 -6.81
N GLY A 258 11.96 -25.90 -7.10
CA GLY A 258 12.69 -26.40 -8.28
C GLY A 258 12.88 -25.38 -9.40
N GLU A 259 12.23 -24.20 -9.35
CA GLU A 259 12.47 -23.11 -10.30
C GLU A 259 13.55 -22.13 -9.82
N ILE A 260 14.40 -21.68 -10.74
CA ILE A 260 15.42 -20.66 -10.47
C ILE A 260 14.80 -19.29 -10.75
N ALA A 261 14.74 -18.44 -9.73
CA ALA A 261 14.36 -17.04 -9.90
C ALA A 261 15.35 -16.35 -10.85
N ALA A 262 14.85 -15.58 -11.82
CA ALA A 262 15.68 -14.57 -12.49
C ALA A 262 16.10 -13.52 -11.44
N VAL A 263 17.38 -13.17 -11.42
CA VAL A 263 17.98 -12.24 -10.46
C VAL A 263 18.55 -11.00 -11.18
N GLY A 264 18.81 -9.94 -10.43
CA GLY A 264 19.39 -8.69 -10.93
C GLY A 264 18.48 -7.93 -11.91
N ALA A 265 19.09 -7.25 -12.89
CA ALA A 265 18.38 -6.39 -13.85
C ALA A 265 17.45 -7.14 -14.85
N GLY A 266 17.36 -8.47 -14.75
CA GLY A 266 16.39 -9.31 -15.47
C GLY A 266 15.34 -9.96 -14.56
N ALA A 267 15.32 -9.65 -13.26
CA ALA A 267 14.32 -10.15 -12.32
C ALA A 267 12.95 -9.53 -12.59
N ARG A 268 11.93 -10.37 -12.80
CA ARG A 268 10.55 -9.90 -12.99
C ARG A 268 9.98 -9.32 -11.70
N ILE A 269 9.67 -8.03 -11.73
CA ILE A 269 8.95 -7.33 -10.65
C ILE A 269 7.56 -7.95 -10.49
N ALA A 270 7.31 -8.66 -9.39
CA ALA A 270 6.06 -9.41 -9.18
C ALA A 270 4.83 -8.51 -8.93
N VAL A 271 5.04 -7.31 -8.40
CA VAL A 271 4.05 -6.27 -8.15
C VAL A 271 4.71 -4.93 -8.44
N ALA A 272 4.16 -4.11 -9.32
CA ALA A 272 4.75 -2.80 -9.61
C ALA A 272 4.44 -1.77 -8.51
N LEU A 273 3.20 -1.77 -8.03
CA LEU A 273 2.64 -0.76 -7.14
C LEU A 273 1.81 -1.38 -6.02
N ILE A 274 1.88 -0.79 -4.83
CA ILE A 274 1.09 -1.17 -3.66
C ILE A 274 0.45 0.07 -3.07
N GLY A 275 -0.86 0.06 -2.90
CA GLY A 275 -1.56 1.01 -2.03
C GLY A 275 -1.70 0.42 -0.64
N MET A 276 -1.51 1.23 0.40
CA MET A 276 -1.61 0.84 1.80
C MET A 276 -2.51 1.80 2.58
N MET A 277 -3.48 1.24 3.30
CA MET A 277 -4.46 1.95 4.11
C MET A 277 -4.44 1.39 5.55
N PRO A 278 -4.04 2.18 6.56
CA PRO A 278 -3.99 1.72 7.94
C PRO A 278 -5.39 1.71 8.57
N ARG A 279 -5.63 0.77 9.49
CA ARG A 279 -6.87 0.66 10.28
C ARG A 279 -6.93 1.69 11.42
N THR A 280 -6.91 2.99 11.12
CA THR A 280 -6.82 4.07 12.13
C THR A 280 -8.00 5.04 12.18
N LEU A 281 -8.73 5.26 11.09
CA LEU A 281 -9.95 6.05 11.16
C LEU A 281 -11.04 5.20 11.83
N ASN A 282 -11.83 5.83 12.70
CA ASN A 282 -12.96 5.21 13.39
C ASN A 282 -12.59 3.98 14.28
N SER A 283 -11.29 3.75 14.54
CA SER A 283 -10.80 2.65 15.38
C SER A 283 -11.13 2.88 16.86
N GLY A 284 -12.37 2.56 17.24
CA GLY A 284 -12.94 2.81 18.57
C GLY A 284 -14.46 2.75 18.60
N GLU A 285 -15.13 2.88 17.45
CA GLU A 285 -16.57 2.61 17.31
C GLU A 285 -16.84 1.10 17.46
N GLN A 286 -18.02 0.74 17.99
CA GLN A 286 -18.36 -0.67 18.32
C GLN A 286 -18.55 -1.55 17.08
N ASP A 287 -18.89 -0.94 15.94
CA ASP A 287 -19.10 -1.58 14.65
C ASP A 287 -17.82 -1.72 13.82
N PHE A 288 -16.64 -1.59 14.46
CA PHE A 288 -15.35 -1.96 13.89
C PHE A 288 -14.88 -3.32 14.40
N ILE A 289 -14.45 -4.20 13.48
CA ILE A 289 -13.82 -5.49 13.81
C ILE A 289 -12.61 -5.28 14.74
N ASN A 290 -12.70 -5.74 15.98
CA ASN A 290 -11.61 -5.60 16.94
C ASN A 290 -10.37 -6.45 16.56
N GLN A 291 -9.21 -6.07 17.12
CA GLN A 291 -7.91 -6.72 16.84
C GLN A 291 -7.94 -8.24 17.10
N MET A 292 -8.62 -8.70 18.15
CA MET A 292 -8.75 -10.11 18.48
C MET A 292 -9.50 -10.89 17.39
N ARG A 293 -10.57 -10.30 16.83
CA ARG A 293 -11.31 -10.92 15.72
C ARG A 293 -10.49 -10.93 14.43
N LEU A 294 -9.72 -9.88 14.14
CA LEU A 294 -8.79 -9.90 13.00
C LEU A 294 -7.70 -10.96 13.16
N ALA A 295 -7.16 -11.15 14.37
CA ALA A 295 -6.18 -12.20 14.65
C ALA A 295 -6.76 -13.60 14.40
N GLN A 296 -7.98 -13.88 14.87
CA GLN A 296 -8.69 -15.14 14.60
C GLN A 296 -8.93 -15.37 13.10
N LEU A 297 -9.29 -14.32 12.35
CA LEU A 297 -9.48 -14.41 10.90
C LEU A 297 -8.15 -14.64 10.17
N ALA A 298 -7.07 -13.99 10.60
CA ALA A 298 -5.72 -14.18 10.08
C ALA A 298 -5.21 -15.62 10.30
N GLU A 299 -5.42 -16.17 11.50
CA GLU A 299 -5.03 -17.53 11.88
C GLU A 299 -5.82 -18.60 11.08
N SER A 300 -7.11 -18.38 10.88
CA SER A 300 -8.01 -19.29 10.15
C SER A 300 -8.01 -19.10 8.62
N GLY A 301 -7.29 -18.10 8.09
CA GLY A 301 -7.31 -17.76 6.66
C GLY A 301 -8.66 -17.17 6.17
N GLY A 302 -9.47 -16.64 7.08
CA GLY A 302 -10.80 -16.10 6.81
C GLY A 302 -10.82 -14.78 6.04
N LYS A 303 -12.02 -14.22 5.89
CA LYS A 303 -12.27 -12.88 5.33
C LYS A 303 -12.93 -11.96 6.38
N ALA A 304 -12.85 -10.66 6.14
CA ALA A 304 -13.50 -9.63 6.94
C ALA A 304 -14.37 -8.72 6.06
N PRO A 305 -15.59 -8.35 6.51
CA PRO A 305 -16.42 -7.40 5.81
C PRO A 305 -15.78 -6.01 5.80
N THR A 306 -15.90 -5.28 4.70
CA THR A 306 -15.51 -3.88 4.51
C THR A 306 -16.56 -3.18 3.65
N ARG A 307 -16.61 -1.85 3.74
CA ARG A 307 -17.46 -0.99 2.90
C ARG A 307 -16.69 -0.18 1.86
N VAL A 308 -15.37 -0.32 1.83
CA VAL A 308 -14.54 0.16 0.74
C VAL A 308 -13.50 -0.90 0.35
N ARG A 309 -13.28 -1.03 -0.96
CA ARG A 309 -12.11 -1.72 -1.55
C ARG A 309 -11.49 -0.84 -2.62
N PHE A 310 -10.21 -1.07 -2.88
CA PHE A 310 -9.42 -0.30 -3.83
C PHE A 310 -8.71 -1.22 -4.81
N ARG A 311 -8.50 -0.75 -6.04
CA ARG A 311 -7.72 -1.45 -7.06
C ARG A 311 -6.95 -0.46 -7.94
N TRP A 312 -5.96 -0.98 -8.65
CA TRP A 312 -5.21 -0.22 -9.66
C TRP A 312 -5.85 -0.40 -11.04
N GLU A 313 -6.14 0.72 -11.71
CA GLU A 313 -6.73 0.77 -13.04
C GLU A 313 -5.88 1.57 -14.01
N ASP A 314 -6.02 1.30 -15.31
CA ASP A 314 -5.42 2.13 -16.35
C ASP A 314 -6.09 3.52 -16.35
N ASP A 315 -5.29 4.59 -16.40
CA ASP A 315 -5.77 5.97 -16.44
C ASP A 315 -6.25 6.43 -17.83
N GLY A 316 -6.26 5.51 -18.82
CA GLY A 316 -6.56 5.78 -20.22
C GLY A 316 -5.32 6.16 -21.03
N HIS A 317 -4.17 6.32 -20.36
CA HIS A 317 -2.89 6.62 -20.99
C HIS A 317 -1.86 5.49 -20.81
N GLY A 318 -2.27 4.34 -20.29
CA GLY A 318 -1.39 3.20 -20.07
C GLY A 318 -0.57 3.27 -18.78
N ARG A 319 -0.92 4.17 -17.86
CA ARG A 319 -0.34 4.28 -16.51
C ARG A 319 -1.39 3.85 -15.49
N LEU A 320 -0.95 3.34 -14.34
CA LEU A 320 -1.88 2.90 -13.30
C LEU A 320 -2.24 4.04 -12.33
N SER A 321 -3.53 4.14 -12.01
CA SER A 321 -4.12 5.06 -11.03
C SER A 321 -4.96 4.27 -10.02
N PRO A 322 -4.95 4.64 -8.72
CA PRO A 322 -5.75 3.96 -7.72
C PRO A 322 -7.22 4.43 -7.78
N LYS A 323 -8.16 3.47 -7.72
CA LYS A 323 -9.61 3.70 -7.68
C LYS A 323 -10.21 3.04 -6.44
N GLY A 324 -11.24 3.66 -5.87
CA GLY A 324 -11.96 3.16 -4.70
C GLY A 324 -13.42 2.89 -5.03
N TYR A 325 -13.98 1.83 -4.43
CA TYR A 325 -15.37 1.41 -4.62
C TYR A 325 -16.05 1.16 -3.28
N HIS A 326 -17.28 1.65 -3.15
CA HIS A 326 -18.19 1.26 -2.07
C HIS A 326 -18.62 -0.17 -2.27
N THR A 327 -18.47 -1.00 -1.24
CA THR A 327 -18.77 -2.44 -1.28
C THR A 327 -19.89 -2.78 -0.31
N PRO A 328 -21.17 -2.54 -0.69
CA PRO A 328 -22.31 -2.94 0.14
C PRO A 328 -22.44 -4.47 0.15
N THR A 329 -23.15 -5.03 1.13
CA THR A 329 -23.16 -6.48 1.41
C THR A 329 -23.73 -7.28 0.22
N GLU A 330 -24.78 -6.75 -0.40
CA GLU A 330 -25.50 -7.28 -1.56
C GLU A 330 -24.67 -7.31 -2.85
N SER A 331 -23.55 -6.57 -2.92
CA SER A 331 -22.64 -6.62 -4.08
C SER A 331 -21.87 -7.94 -4.19
N GLY A 332 -21.79 -8.72 -3.10
CA GLY A 332 -20.91 -9.89 -3.00
C GLY A 332 -19.41 -9.56 -2.91
N LEU A 333 -19.04 -8.27 -2.99
CA LEU A 333 -17.66 -7.78 -2.98
C LEU A 333 -17.23 -7.21 -1.64
N SER A 334 -18.06 -7.32 -0.60
CA SER A 334 -17.81 -6.72 0.71
C SER A 334 -16.77 -7.45 1.57
N GLU A 335 -16.19 -8.57 1.13
CA GLU A 335 -15.34 -9.44 1.97
C GLU A 335 -13.87 -9.47 1.49
N VAL A 336 -12.92 -9.09 2.35
CA VAL A 336 -11.48 -9.06 2.04
C VAL A 336 -10.72 -10.13 2.85
N PRO A 337 -9.82 -10.92 2.24
CA PRO A 337 -8.95 -11.87 2.94
C PRO A 337 -8.14 -11.22 4.08
N VAL A 338 -8.16 -11.83 5.27
CA VAL A 338 -7.36 -11.40 6.42
C VAL A 338 -6.19 -12.36 6.59
N ARG A 339 -4.96 -11.83 6.69
CA ARG A 339 -3.73 -12.63 6.68
C ARG A 339 -2.73 -12.15 7.71
N GLU A 340 -2.03 -13.09 8.32
CA GLU A 340 -0.95 -12.78 9.25
C GLU A 340 0.35 -12.55 8.48
N MET A 341 1.02 -11.43 8.76
CA MET A 341 2.43 -11.26 8.46
C MET A 341 3.22 -12.01 9.53
N LYS A 342 3.76 -13.18 9.21
CA LYS A 342 4.37 -14.12 10.17
C LYS A 342 5.85 -13.86 10.37
N LEU A 343 6.31 -13.75 11.60
CA LEU A 343 7.74 -13.60 11.89
C LEU A 343 8.49 -14.90 11.56
N ASN A 344 9.31 -14.86 10.52
CA ASN A 344 10.29 -15.90 10.23
C ASN A 344 11.52 -15.70 11.12
N THR A 345 11.72 -16.60 12.08
CA THR A 345 12.79 -16.47 13.08
C THR A 345 14.21 -16.65 12.52
N GLN A 346 14.34 -17.20 11.30
CA GLN A 346 15.63 -17.39 10.61
C GLN A 346 16.06 -16.11 9.88
N THR A 347 15.15 -15.52 9.08
CA THR A 347 15.40 -14.29 8.32
C THR A 347 15.25 -13.02 9.19
N ARG A 348 14.54 -13.13 10.31
CA ARG A 348 14.07 -12.01 11.16
C ARG A 348 13.10 -11.05 10.44
N LEU A 349 12.52 -11.47 9.32
CA LEU A 349 11.52 -10.73 8.58
C LEU A 349 10.11 -11.21 8.94
N TYR A 350 9.13 -10.32 8.87
CA TYR A 350 7.73 -10.70 8.81
C TYR A 350 7.34 -10.98 7.37
N GLU A 351 6.70 -12.12 7.12
CA GLU A 351 6.51 -12.69 5.78
C GLU A 351 5.05 -13.11 5.58
N PHE A 352 4.48 -12.78 4.41
CA PHE A 352 3.20 -13.28 3.91
C PHE A 352 3.35 -13.59 2.42
N THR A 353 2.78 -14.69 1.93
CA THR A 353 2.73 -15.01 0.50
C THR A 353 1.28 -15.05 0.04
N THR A 354 0.95 -14.26 -0.98
CA THR A 354 -0.41 -14.19 -1.54
C THR A 354 -0.84 -15.53 -2.13
N GLU A 355 -2.14 -15.79 -2.10
CA GLU A 355 -2.74 -16.87 -2.89
C GLU A 355 -2.74 -16.56 -4.40
N GLY A 356 -3.08 -17.55 -5.22
CA GLY A 356 -3.26 -17.40 -6.67
C GLY A 356 -2.18 -18.06 -7.54
N VAL A 357 -2.25 -17.79 -8.86
CA VAL A 357 -1.45 -18.49 -9.90
C VAL A 357 -0.01 -17.96 -10.00
N LYS A 358 0.21 -16.68 -9.70
CA LYS A 358 1.54 -16.03 -9.69
C LYS A 358 1.77 -15.40 -8.31
N PRO A 359 1.96 -16.22 -7.25
CA PRO A 359 2.00 -15.75 -5.86
C PRO A 359 3.18 -14.82 -5.58
N VAL A 360 3.00 -13.92 -4.61
CA VAL A 360 3.97 -12.87 -4.26
C VAL A 360 4.24 -12.92 -2.77
N THR A 361 5.50 -13.01 -2.38
CA THR A 361 5.91 -12.87 -0.98
C THR A 361 6.16 -11.41 -0.65
N ILE A 362 5.44 -10.90 0.35
CA ILE A 362 5.59 -9.58 0.95
C ILE A 362 6.44 -9.74 2.22
N TYR A 363 7.45 -8.89 2.35
CA TYR A 363 8.35 -8.82 3.49
C TYR A 363 8.19 -7.49 4.21
N TRP A 364 8.20 -7.53 5.54
CA TRP A 364 8.33 -6.36 6.40
C TRP A 364 9.45 -6.55 7.42
N ASN A 365 10.33 -5.56 7.50
CA ASN A 365 11.27 -5.38 8.58
C ASN A 365 10.82 -4.16 9.43
N PRO A 366 10.62 -4.29 10.75
CA PRO A 366 10.35 -3.13 11.61
C PRO A 366 11.44 -2.05 11.61
N ASP A 367 12.70 -2.42 11.33
CA ASP A 367 13.80 -1.45 11.20
C ASP A 367 13.70 -0.65 9.90
N LYS A 368 13.95 0.65 9.99
CA LYS A 368 14.03 1.53 8.81
C LYS A 368 15.41 1.43 8.17
N LEU A 369 15.49 0.77 7.03
CA LEU A 369 16.68 0.66 6.21
C LEU A 369 16.78 1.82 5.22
N GLU A 370 18.02 2.18 4.86
CA GLU A 370 18.28 3.13 3.77
C GLU A 370 18.19 2.38 2.43
N LEU A 371 17.40 2.93 1.50
CA LEU A 371 17.30 2.44 0.13
C LEU A 371 18.24 3.26 -0.75
N ASP A 372 19.35 2.67 -1.16
CA ASP A 372 20.14 3.19 -2.27
C ASP A 372 19.40 2.83 -3.57
N ILE A 373 18.76 3.83 -4.18
CA ILE A 373 17.95 3.68 -5.39
C ILE A 373 18.77 4.26 -6.55
N PRO A 374 19.30 3.42 -7.45
CA PRO A 374 19.96 3.90 -8.65
C PRO A 374 18.99 4.75 -9.47
N SER A 375 19.42 5.93 -9.92
CA SER A 375 18.58 6.87 -10.69
C SER A 375 18.21 6.37 -12.10
N ASN A 376 18.59 5.13 -12.46
CA ASN A 376 18.35 4.51 -13.76
C ASN A 376 18.06 3.00 -13.64
N THR A 377 17.06 2.61 -12.84
CA THR A 377 16.61 1.20 -12.66
C THR A 377 15.83 0.61 -13.84
N GLY A 378 15.80 1.26 -15.02
CA GLY A 378 15.08 0.82 -16.22
C GLY A 378 13.55 0.91 -16.14
N HIS A 379 12.96 0.80 -14.94
CA HIS A 379 11.54 0.95 -14.67
C HIS A 379 11.20 2.36 -14.17
N GLN A 380 11.19 3.33 -15.09
CA GLN A 380 10.72 4.70 -14.80
C GLN A 380 9.19 4.86 -14.80
N ASP A 381 8.45 3.75 -14.82
CA ASP A 381 6.99 3.77 -14.73
C ASP A 381 6.58 4.48 -13.44
N SER A 382 5.88 5.59 -13.63
CA SER A 382 5.48 6.49 -12.57
C SER A 382 3.96 6.44 -12.50
N PRO A 383 3.36 6.03 -11.38
CA PRO A 383 1.90 5.95 -11.28
C PRO A 383 1.23 7.31 -11.50
N SER A 384 -0.04 7.27 -11.89
CA SER A 384 -0.91 8.44 -12.03
C SER A 384 -1.63 8.65 -10.69
N LEU A 385 -0.93 9.28 -9.73
CA LEU A 385 -1.41 9.43 -8.35
C LEU A 385 -2.23 10.71 -8.18
N PRO A 386 -3.54 10.63 -7.94
CA PRO A 386 -4.36 11.80 -7.64
C PRO A 386 -4.08 12.31 -6.21
N SER A 387 -4.39 13.57 -5.95
CA SER A 387 -4.29 14.17 -4.60
C SER A 387 -5.29 13.55 -3.61
N SER A 388 -6.43 13.07 -4.09
CA SER A 388 -7.34 12.19 -3.37
C SER A 388 -8.00 11.19 -4.33
N ILE A 389 -8.25 9.97 -3.87
CA ILE A 389 -9.12 9.01 -4.55
C ILE A 389 -10.58 9.36 -4.24
N THR A 390 -11.41 9.47 -5.28
CA THR A 390 -12.86 9.39 -5.16
C THR A 390 -13.27 7.92 -5.05
N VAL A 391 -13.97 7.58 -3.97
CA VAL A 391 -14.65 6.30 -3.78
C VAL A 391 -16.02 6.39 -4.47
N LEU A 392 -16.33 5.45 -5.35
CA LEU A 392 -17.55 5.44 -6.15
C LEU A 392 -18.51 4.32 -5.74
N PRO A 393 -19.85 4.49 -5.85
CA PRO A 393 -20.77 3.37 -5.80
C PRO A 393 -20.48 2.36 -6.92
N ILE A 394 -20.72 1.07 -6.66
CA ILE A 394 -20.68 0.06 -7.71
C ILE A 394 -21.90 0.26 -8.63
N PRO A 395 -21.73 0.31 -9.96
CA PRO A 395 -22.86 0.45 -10.89
C PRO A 395 -23.81 -0.73 -10.79
N GLU A 396 -25.09 -0.49 -10.47
CA GLU A 396 -26.09 -1.55 -10.32
C GLU A 396 -26.47 -2.24 -11.64
N LYS A 397 -26.27 -1.57 -12.80
CA LYS A 397 -26.65 -2.07 -14.12
C LYS A 397 -25.68 -1.63 -15.22
N VAL A 398 -25.30 -2.56 -16.07
CA VAL A 398 -24.70 -2.28 -17.39
C VAL A 398 -25.84 -1.91 -18.36
N GLY A 399 -26.29 -0.66 -18.30
CA GLY A 399 -27.26 -0.09 -19.25
C GLY A 399 -26.56 0.54 -20.45
N SER A 400 -27.18 0.46 -21.63
CA SER A 400 -26.59 0.88 -22.92
C SER A 400 -26.25 2.38 -23.04
N ASP A 401 -26.84 3.22 -22.19
CA ASP A 401 -26.93 4.67 -22.42
C ASP A 401 -26.06 5.49 -21.45
N ILE A 402 -25.13 4.84 -20.74
CA ILE A 402 -24.10 5.49 -19.92
C ILE A 402 -22.75 4.88 -20.32
N GLU A 403 -21.72 5.72 -20.54
CA GLU A 403 -20.31 5.29 -20.65
C GLU A 403 -19.78 4.81 -19.27
N SER A 404 -20.46 3.84 -18.68
CA SER A 404 -20.11 3.24 -17.40
C SER A 404 -18.99 2.24 -17.62
N TYR A 405 -17.88 2.42 -16.92
CA TYR A 405 -16.89 1.36 -16.75
C TYR A 405 -17.60 0.11 -16.18
N PRO A 406 -17.30 -1.10 -16.67
CA PRO A 406 -17.97 -2.31 -16.21
C PRO A 406 -17.79 -2.45 -14.70
N ALA A 407 -18.87 -2.88 -14.03
CA ALA A 407 -18.86 -3.08 -12.59
C ALA A 407 -17.73 -4.05 -12.20
N PRO A 408 -16.99 -3.77 -11.10
CA PRO A 408 -15.89 -4.63 -10.67
C PRO A 408 -16.40 -6.02 -10.28
N THR A 409 -15.51 -7.01 -10.37
CA THR A 409 -15.73 -8.38 -9.92
C THR A 409 -14.67 -8.77 -8.89
N GLU A 410 -14.86 -9.88 -8.16
CA GLU A 410 -13.93 -10.32 -7.11
C GLU A 410 -12.50 -10.52 -7.65
N GLY A 411 -12.35 -11.04 -8.88
CA GLY A 411 -11.04 -11.23 -9.53
C GLY A 411 -10.33 -9.94 -9.98
N ASP A 412 -11.02 -8.79 -9.92
CA ASP A 412 -10.42 -7.48 -10.15
C ASP A 412 -9.74 -6.89 -8.91
N PHE A 413 -10.00 -7.46 -7.72
CA PHE A 413 -9.36 -7.06 -6.49
C PHE A 413 -8.22 -8.03 -6.15
N GLU A 414 -7.04 -7.48 -5.90
CA GLU A 414 -5.88 -8.22 -5.39
C GLU A 414 -5.48 -7.55 -4.07
N ASP A 415 -6.32 -7.75 -3.06
CA ASP A 415 -6.31 -6.99 -1.81
C ASP A 415 -6.41 -7.88 -0.57
N TYR A 416 -5.75 -7.43 0.50
CA TYR A 416 -5.56 -8.21 1.73
C TYR A 416 -5.57 -7.28 2.94
N ILE A 417 -6.06 -7.77 4.07
CA ILE A 417 -5.87 -7.14 5.39
C ILE A 417 -4.72 -7.87 6.08
N LEU A 418 -3.57 -7.21 6.20
CA LEU A 418 -2.41 -7.72 6.90
C LEU A 418 -2.50 -7.43 8.41
N VAL A 419 -2.22 -8.44 9.23
CA VAL A 419 -2.22 -8.39 10.70
C VAL A 419 -0.82 -8.76 11.23
N PHE A 420 -0.32 -7.98 12.21
CA PHE A 420 1.05 -8.05 12.72
C PHE A 420 1.06 -8.49 14.19
N LEU A 421 0.89 -9.80 14.44
CA LEU A 421 0.80 -10.33 15.80
C LEU A 421 2.12 -10.11 16.57
N GLY A 422 2.00 -9.72 17.84
CA GLY A 422 3.15 -9.44 18.70
C GLY A 422 3.86 -8.11 18.44
N THR A 423 3.27 -7.19 17.68
CA THR A 423 3.82 -5.86 17.39
C THR A 423 2.81 -4.74 17.62
N ASP A 424 3.30 -3.50 17.71
CA ASP A 424 2.45 -2.29 17.75
C ASP A 424 1.98 -1.83 16.36
N MET A 425 2.25 -2.57 15.29
CA MET A 425 1.86 -2.19 13.94
C MET A 425 0.34 -2.41 13.75
N PRO A 426 -0.47 -1.37 13.49
CA PRO A 426 -1.90 -1.54 13.23
C PRO A 426 -2.12 -2.41 11.97
N PRO A 427 -3.26 -3.11 11.86
CA PRO A 427 -3.61 -3.80 10.64
C PRO A 427 -3.61 -2.85 9.42
N ILE A 428 -3.09 -3.34 8.30
CA ILE A 428 -2.96 -2.58 7.06
C ILE A 428 -3.75 -3.30 5.98
N TYR A 429 -4.73 -2.61 5.39
CA TYR A 429 -5.31 -3.03 4.13
C TYR A 429 -4.35 -2.66 3.00
N ILE A 430 -4.01 -3.63 2.15
CA ILE A 430 -3.15 -3.47 0.99
C ILE A 430 -3.91 -3.84 -0.29
N TYR A 431 -3.52 -3.25 -1.41
CA TYR A 431 -3.95 -3.69 -2.74
C TYR A 431 -2.82 -3.58 -3.76
N LEU A 432 -2.67 -4.64 -4.55
CA LEU A 432 -1.51 -4.89 -5.40
C LEU A 432 -1.83 -4.61 -6.87
N SER A 433 -0.90 -3.99 -7.60
CA SER A 433 -0.92 -4.05 -9.06
C SER A 433 -0.30 -5.36 -9.55
N LYS A 434 -0.66 -5.78 -10.75
CA LYS A 434 0.13 -6.79 -11.47
C LYS A 434 1.46 -6.18 -11.96
N PRO A 435 2.43 -7.00 -12.41
CA PRO A 435 3.62 -6.53 -13.13
C PRO A 435 3.27 -5.59 -14.31
N PRO A 436 4.16 -4.66 -14.70
CA PRO A 436 4.05 -3.96 -15.99
C PRO A 436 4.14 -4.99 -17.13
N VAL A 437 3.64 -4.64 -18.31
CA VAL A 437 3.73 -5.52 -19.49
C VAL A 437 5.14 -5.50 -20.11
N GLU A 438 5.61 -6.65 -20.59
CA GLU A 438 6.88 -6.80 -21.32
C GLU A 438 6.65 -6.81 -22.85
N PHE A 439 7.61 -6.33 -23.64
CA PHE A 439 7.51 -6.37 -25.11
C PHE A 439 7.47 -7.82 -25.64
N LEU A 440 6.56 -8.10 -26.58
CA LEU A 440 6.23 -9.43 -27.11
C LEU A 440 5.65 -10.40 -26.07
N GLU A 441 5.26 -9.92 -24.89
CA GLU A 441 4.55 -10.74 -23.93
C GLU A 441 3.19 -11.15 -24.49
N VAL A 442 2.87 -12.44 -24.34
CA VAL A 442 1.60 -13.04 -24.76
C VAL A 442 0.93 -13.66 -23.56
N GLU A 443 -0.32 -13.31 -23.30
CA GLU A 443 -1.26 -13.91 -22.34
C GLU A 443 -2.69 -13.74 -22.91
N LEU A 444 -3.76 -14.09 -22.17
CA LEU A 444 -5.12 -13.71 -22.57
C LEU A 444 -5.32 -12.19 -22.38
N TYR A 445 -6.20 -11.55 -23.16
CA TYR A 445 -6.45 -10.10 -23.05
C TYR A 445 -6.83 -9.69 -21.61
N SER A 446 -7.71 -10.46 -20.98
CA SER A 446 -8.12 -10.31 -19.58
C SER A 446 -6.96 -10.38 -18.57
N ASP A 447 -5.88 -11.12 -18.85
CA ASP A 447 -4.70 -11.17 -17.96
C ASP A 447 -3.90 -9.86 -17.94
N PHE A 448 -4.00 -9.05 -19.01
CA PHE A 448 -3.38 -7.72 -19.09
C PHE A 448 -4.16 -6.63 -18.36
N LYS A 449 -5.39 -6.90 -17.87
CA LYS A 449 -6.10 -5.99 -16.96
C LYS A 449 -5.28 -5.81 -15.67
N ARG A 450 -5.25 -4.57 -15.14
CA ARG A 450 -4.47 -4.14 -13.96
C ARG A 450 -2.93 -4.17 -14.13
N ARG A 451 -2.42 -4.27 -15.36
CA ARG A 451 -1.00 -4.15 -15.70
C ARG A 451 -0.70 -2.81 -16.31
N SER A 452 0.35 -2.15 -15.84
CA SER A 452 0.82 -0.91 -16.47
C SER A 452 1.35 -1.19 -17.87
N ARG A 453 0.96 -0.33 -18.80
CA ARG A 453 1.44 -0.31 -20.18
C ARG A 453 2.60 0.68 -20.38
N GLN A 454 3.03 1.34 -19.29
CA GLN A 454 4.17 2.25 -19.21
C GLN A 454 4.05 3.44 -20.19
N GLY A 455 2.83 3.76 -20.65
CA GLY A 455 2.57 4.69 -21.75
C GLY A 455 3.14 4.30 -23.13
N LYS A 456 3.84 3.17 -23.23
CA LYS A 456 4.64 2.74 -24.40
C LYS A 456 4.01 1.60 -25.20
N TYR A 457 3.27 0.72 -24.55
CA TYR A 457 2.78 -0.51 -25.17
C TYR A 457 1.25 -0.58 -25.23
N GLU A 458 0.73 -1.43 -26.11
CA GLU A 458 -0.67 -1.84 -26.12
C GLU A 458 -0.74 -3.37 -26.33
N ALA A 459 -1.71 -4.02 -25.66
CA ALA A 459 -2.02 -5.43 -25.91
C ALA A 459 -3.00 -5.51 -27.09
N ASP A 460 -2.59 -6.21 -28.13
CA ASP A 460 -3.27 -6.39 -29.41
C ASP A 460 -3.88 -7.81 -29.47
N HIS A 461 -5.17 -7.92 -29.87
CA HIS A 461 -5.88 -9.20 -29.91
C HIS A 461 -5.47 -10.01 -31.14
N MET A 462 -5.09 -11.26 -30.93
CA MET A 462 -4.63 -12.19 -31.96
C MET A 462 -5.43 -13.49 -31.85
N PRO A 463 -6.46 -13.72 -32.69
CA PRO A 463 -6.89 -12.87 -33.81
C PRO A 463 -7.71 -11.66 -33.35
N SER A 464 -8.04 -10.77 -34.28
CA SER A 464 -8.78 -9.54 -33.95
C SER A 464 -10.08 -9.80 -33.15
N ARG A 465 -10.37 -8.92 -32.18
CA ARG A 465 -11.57 -9.01 -31.33
C ARG A 465 -12.86 -9.15 -32.14
N ALA A 466 -13.01 -8.37 -33.22
CA ALA A 466 -14.20 -8.40 -34.08
C ALA A 466 -14.40 -9.76 -34.80
N ALA A 467 -13.31 -10.46 -35.16
CA ALA A 467 -13.40 -11.79 -35.74
C ALA A 467 -13.83 -12.83 -34.72
N VAL A 468 -13.39 -12.70 -33.46
CA VAL A 468 -13.83 -13.59 -32.37
C VAL A 468 -15.28 -13.35 -31.97
N GLU A 469 -15.70 -12.09 -31.87
CA GLU A 469 -17.10 -11.74 -31.56
C GLU A 469 -18.03 -12.32 -32.65
N LEU A 470 -17.71 -12.11 -33.94
CA LEU A 470 -18.46 -12.69 -35.06
C LEU A 470 -18.41 -14.24 -35.10
N TYR A 471 -17.30 -14.87 -34.72
CA TYR A 471 -17.21 -16.33 -34.61
C TYR A 471 -18.21 -16.87 -33.58
N TYR A 472 -18.34 -16.22 -32.42
CA TYR A 472 -19.31 -16.63 -31.41
C TYR A 472 -20.76 -16.37 -31.86
N GLU A 473 -21.04 -15.20 -32.48
CA GLU A 473 -22.36 -14.89 -33.06
C GLU A 473 -22.84 -15.94 -34.09
N ILE A 474 -21.92 -16.47 -34.91
CA ILE A 474 -22.25 -17.46 -35.95
C ILE A 474 -22.45 -18.86 -35.36
N ASN A 475 -21.57 -19.30 -34.46
CA ASN A 475 -21.51 -20.70 -34.02
C ASN A 475 -22.32 -20.98 -32.75
N TYR A 476 -22.65 -19.96 -31.95
CA TYR A 476 -23.34 -20.07 -30.67
C TYR A 476 -24.45 -19.00 -30.57
N PRO A 477 -25.49 -19.06 -31.42
CA PRO A 477 -26.55 -18.04 -31.51
C PRO A 477 -27.43 -17.94 -30.24
N GLU A 478 -27.26 -18.84 -29.27
CA GLU A 478 -27.86 -18.78 -27.94
C GLU A 478 -27.17 -17.79 -26.98
N LEU A 479 -25.94 -17.38 -27.27
CA LEU A 479 -25.18 -16.46 -26.40
C LEU A 479 -25.68 -15.03 -26.53
N SER A 480 -25.80 -14.35 -25.38
CA SER A 480 -26.06 -12.91 -25.35
C SER A 480 -24.82 -12.10 -25.74
N GLU A 481 -25.03 -10.86 -26.19
CA GLU A 481 -23.95 -9.90 -26.51
C GLU A 481 -22.98 -9.70 -25.33
N VAL A 482 -23.47 -9.79 -24.09
CA VAL A 482 -22.67 -9.67 -22.86
C VAL A 482 -21.74 -10.89 -22.70
N GLU A 483 -22.24 -12.09 -22.96
CA GLU A 483 -21.44 -13.33 -22.92
C GLU A 483 -20.39 -13.35 -24.04
N ILE A 484 -20.76 -12.95 -25.25
CA ILE A 484 -19.86 -12.82 -26.40
C ILE A 484 -18.73 -11.83 -26.07
N LYS A 485 -19.05 -10.66 -25.51
CA LYS A 485 -18.05 -9.67 -25.07
C LYS A 485 -17.15 -10.18 -23.95
N ALA A 486 -17.66 -11.01 -23.04
CA ALA A 486 -16.87 -11.62 -21.97
C ALA A 486 -15.95 -12.76 -22.48
N LEU A 487 -16.38 -13.49 -23.52
CA LEU A 487 -15.58 -14.51 -24.19
C LEU A 487 -14.49 -13.90 -25.08
N SER A 488 -14.75 -12.76 -25.72
CA SER A 488 -13.74 -12.06 -26.55
C SER A 488 -12.58 -11.45 -25.74
N GLU A 489 -12.73 -11.30 -24.41
CA GLU A 489 -11.61 -10.99 -23.49
C GLU A 489 -10.75 -12.21 -23.13
N LYS A 490 -11.16 -13.42 -23.50
CA LYS A 490 -10.43 -14.69 -23.26
C LYS A 490 -9.77 -15.18 -24.55
N VAL A 491 -9.14 -14.24 -25.27
CA VAL A 491 -8.41 -14.47 -26.52
C VAL A 491 -6.95 -14.12 -26.28
N ALA A 492 -6.03 -14.85 -26.91
CA ALA A 492 -4.62 -14.51 -26.87
C ALA A 492 -4.39 -13.08 -27.36
N SER A 493 -3.52 -12.35 -26.66
CA SER A 493 -3.11 -11.00 -27.04
C SER A 493 -1.61 -10.85 -26.90
N ILE A 494 -1.01 -10.03 -27.77
CA ILE A 494 0.43 -9.74 -27.78
C ILE A 494 0.70 -8.28 -27.42
N VAL A 495 1.69 -8.05 -26.56
CA VAL A 495 2.11 -6.71 -26.13
C VAL A 495 3.09 -6.14 -27.15
N ILE A 496 2.69 -5.06 -27.82
CA ILE A 496 3.44 -4.42 -28.89
C ILE A 496 3.56 -2.90 -28.65
N PRO A 497 4.52 -2.20 -29.28
CA PRO A 497 4.62 -0.75 -29.16
C PRO A 497 3.35 -0.06 -29.64
N LYS A 498 2.94 0.99 -28.94
CA LYS A 498 1.73 1.76 -29.22
C LYS A 498 1.67 2.22 -30.67
N GLU A 499 2.78 2.69 -31.22
CA GLU A 499 2.87 3.14 -32.62
C GLU A 499 2.63 2.00 -33.62
N VAL A 500 3.03 0.77 -33.31
CA VAL A 500 2.83 -0.40 -34.19
C VAL A 500 1.35 -0.79 -34.20
N HIS A 501 0.71 -0.86 -33.03
CA HIS A 501 -0.73 -1.11 -32.93
C HIS A 501 -1.54 0.00 -33.63
N GLN A 502 -1.27 1.26 -33.28
CA GLN A 502 -2.03 2.42 -33.73
C GLN A 502 -1.80 2.85 -35.19
N LYS A 503 -0.76 2.36 -35.87
CA LYS A 503 -0.47 2.72 -37.27
C LYS A 503 -0.41 1.54 -38.24
N ILE A 504 -0.06 0.34 -37.76
CA ILE A 504 0.25 -0.82 -38.63
C ILE A 504 -0.77 -1.95 -38.43
N SER A 505 -1.03 -2.37 -37.19
CA SER A 505 -1.85 -3.57 -36.94
C SER A 505 -3.29 -3.48 -37.45
N GLU A 506 -3.71 -4.42 -38.29
CA GLU A 506 -5.04 -4.44 -38.95
C GLU A 506 -6.21 -4.60 -37.96
N THR A 507 -5.91 -5.13 -36.77
CA THR A 507 -6.83 -5.36 -35.65
C THR A 507 -7.29 -4.05 -34.98
N TYR A 508 -6.49 -2.98 -35.08
CA TYR A 508 -6.74 -1.74 -34.35
C TYR A 508 -7.83 -0.89 -35.02
N GLY A 509 -8.77 -0.40 -34.21
CA GLY A 509 -9.75 0.61 -34.63
C GLY A 509 -10.60 0.19 -35.84
N GLY A 510 -10.84 -1.12 -36.00
CA GLY A 510 -11.61 -1.67 -37.11
C GLY A 510 -10.99 -1.47 -38.49
N ARG A 511 -9.66 -1.42 -38.63
CA ARG A 511 -9.05 -1.32 -39.98
C ARG A 511 -9.44 -2.51 -40.86
N ASN A 512 -9.55 -3.71 -40.28
CA ASN A 512 -10.06 -4.92 -40.93
C ASN A 512 -11.57 -4.92 -41.26
N THR A 513 -12.37 -3.94 -40.81
CA THR A 513 -13.78 -3.81 -41.21
C THR A 513 -14.00 -2.87 -42.41
N ARG A 514 -12.99 -2.11 -42.84
CA ARG A 514 -13.12 -1.03 -43.84
C ARG A 514 -13.52 -1.48 -45.25
N ASN A 515 -13.32 -2.76 -45.59
CA ASN A 515 -13.74 -3.38 -46.84
C ASN A 515 -14.90 -4.37 -46.56
N ASP A 516 -16.10 -3.85 -46.30
CA ASP A 516 -17.37 -4.58 -46.13
C ASP A 516 -17.36 -5.76 -45.12
N ALA A 517 -16.50 -5.65 -44.11
CA ALA A 517 -16.20 -6.72 -43.14
C ALA A 517 -15.78 -8.06 -43.77
N ALA A 518 -15.31 -8.07 -45.02
CA ALA A 518 -14.94 -9.31 -45.73
C ALA A 518 -13.78 -10.04 -45.04
N GLN A 519 -12.77 -9.30 -44.57
CA GLN A 519 -11.67 -9.87 -43.79
C GLN A 519 -12.16 -10.43 -42.45
N VAL A 520 -12.98 -9.68 -41.69
CA VAL A 520 -13.53 -10.16 -40.41
C VAL A 520 -14.39 -11.42 -40.58
N LYS A 521 -15.20 -11.51 -41.64
CA LYS A 521 -15.97 -12.72 -41.99
C LYS A 521 -15.06 -13.91 -42.32
N GLN A 522 -13.98 -13.68 -43.08
CA GLN A 522 -13.00 -14.73 -43.39
C GLN A 522 -12.19 -15.16 -42.15
N ASP A 523 -11.78 -14.20 -41.32
CA ASP A 523 -11.05 -14.44 -40.08
C ASP A 523 -11.92 -15.20 -39.07
N ALA A 524 -13.23 -14.90 -38.98
CA ALA A 524 -14.18 -15.61 -38.12
C ALA A 524 -14.43 -17.07 -38.53
N LEU A 525 -14.23 -17.41 -39.81
CA LEU A 525 -14.32 -18.79 -40.31
C LEU A 525 -13.03 -19.60 -40.10
N ASP A 526 -11.89 -18.95 -39.90
CA ASP A 526 -10.60 -19.58 -39.60
C ASP A 526 -9.77 -18.66 -38.68
N LEU A 527 -10.12 -18.67 -37.40
CA LEU A 527 -9.45 -17.92 -36.34
C LEU A 527 -7.96 -18.31 -36.21
N ARG A 528 -7.58 -19.51 -36.64
CA ARG A 528 -6.19 -19.98 -36.59
C ARG A 528 -5.35 -19.29 -37.64
N ALA A 529 -5.78 -19.31 -38.89
CA ALA A 529 -5.09 -18.60 -39.95
C ALA A 529 -5.19 -17.07 -39.80
N ALA A 530 -6.22 -16.56 -39.11
CA ALA A 530 -6.32 -15.13 -38.76
C ALA A 530 -5.19 -14.69 -37.82
N VAL A 531 -4.83 -15.48 -36.80
CA VAL A 531 -3.66 -15.21 -35.93
C VAL A 531 -2.39 -15.03 -36.75
N ASP A 532 -2.15 -15.96 -37.68
CA ASP A 532 -0.92 -15.96 -38.47
C ASP A 532 -0.87 -14.75 -39.42
N ARG A 533 -1.99 -14.43 -40.09
CA ARG A 533 -2.13 -13.21 -40.92
C ARG A 533 -1.87 -11.94 -40.11
N ASN A 534 -2.54 -11.78 -38.96
CA ASN A 534 -2.45 -10.57 -38.14
C ASN A 534 -1.03 -10.38 -37.58
N LEU A 535 -0.34 -11.46 -37.14
CA LEU A 535 1.03 -11.37 -36.67
C LEU A 535 2.03 -11.08 -37.80
N ASP A 536 1.88 -11.73 -38.96
CA ASP A 536 2.79 -11.52 -40.10
C ASP A 536 2.69 -10.09 -40.66
N ALA A 537 1.51 -9.46 -40.61
CA ALA A 537 1.33 -8.06 -40.98
C ALA A 537 2.17 -7.09 -40.12
N ILE A 538 2.31 -7.35 -38.82
CA ILE A 538 3.10 -6.50 -37.90
C ILE A 538 4.56 -6.94 -37.75
N LYS A 539 4.91 -8.17 -38.15
CA LYS A 539 6.24 -8.77 -37.99
C LYS A 539 7.42 -7.88 -38.41
N PRO A 540 7.41 -7.16 -39.55
CA PRO A 540 8.50 -6.26 -39.93
C PRO A 540 8.73 -5.14 -38.89
N ALA A 541 7.66 -4.50 -38.43
CA ALA A 541 7.72 -3.40 -37.47
C ALA A 541 8.13 -3.87 -36.05
N LEU A 542 7.78 -5.11 -35.68
CA LEU A 542 8.29 -5.70 -34.44
C LEU A 542 9.81 -5.86 -34.48
N LYS A 543 10.38 -6.25 -35.64
CA LYS A 543 11.84 -6.39 -35.83
C LYS A 543 12.55 -5.04 -35.79
N GLU A 544 11.97 -3.99 -36.37
CA GLU A 544 12.45 -2.61 -36.23
C GLU A 544 12.48 -2.13 -34.77
N ASN A 545 11.58 -2.65 -33.94
CA ASN A 545 11.54 -2.41 -32.49
C ASN A 545 12.43 -3.39 -31.67
N GLY A 546 13.35 -4.11 -32.32
CA GLY A 546 14.34 -4.96 -31.67
C GLY A 546 13.94 -6.43 -31.46
N ALA A 547 12.81 -6.87 -32.00
CA ALA A 547 12.42 -8.28 -31.96
C ALA A 547 13.29 -9.15 -32.89
N THR A 548 13.74 -10.30 -32.38
CA THR A 548 14.29 -11.38 -33.23
C THR A 548 13.17 -12.24 -33.81
N ASP A 549 13.40 -12.87 -34.96
CA ASP A 549 12.43 -13.82 -35.53
C ASP A 549 12.09 -14.96 -34.53
N ALA A 550 13.08 -15.44 -33.77
CA ALA A 550 12.88 -16.48 -32.76
C ALA A 550 11.91 -16.05 -31.64
N GLN A 551 11.97 -14.79 -31.18
CA GLN A 551 11.02 -14.26 -30.20
C GLN A 551 9.61 -14.14 -30.79
N ILE A 552 9.48 -13.70 -32.04
CA ILE A 552 8.18 -13.57 -32.73
C ILE A 552 7.53 -14.95 -32.93
N GLU A 553 8.28 -15.96 -33.36
CA GLU A 553 7.75 -17.32 -33.52
C GLU A 553 7.46 -18.00 -32.16
N THR A 554 8.18 -17.64 -31.10
CA THR A 554 7.84 -18.05 -29.72
C THR A 554 6.51 -17.44 -29.28
N ALA A 555 6.30 -16.14 -29.55
CA ALA A 555 5.03 -15.46 -29.28
C ALA A 555 3.87 -16.08 -30.08
N ARG A 556 4.05 -16.32 -31.39
CA ARG A 556 3.09 -17.05 -32.26
C ARG A 556 2.70 -18.39 -31.66
N THR A 557 3.67 -19.20 -31.27
CA THR A 557 3.46 -20.52 -30.67
C THR A 557 2.65 -20.43 -29.37
N LYS A 558 2.92 -19.42 -28.52
CA LYS A 558 2.16 -19.20 -27.29
C LYS A 558 0.71 -18.75 -27.58
N MET A 559 0.49 -17.88 -28.58
CA MET A 559 -0.86 -17.45 -28.97
C MET A 559 -1.71 -18.62 -29.47
N HIS A 560 -1.17 -19.46 -30.36
CA HIS A 560 -1.86 -20.68 -30.81
C HIS A 560 -2.20 -21.60 -29.64
N LYS A 561 -1.27 -21.82 -28.69
CA LYS A 561 -1.51 -22.67 -27.52
C LYS A 561 -2.63 -22.12 -26.61
N LEU A 562 -2.68 -20.80 -26.40
CA LEU A 562 -3.72 -20.17 -25.58
C LEU A 562 -5.10 -20.28 -26.26
N ASN A 563 -5.20 -19.90 -27.54
CA ASN A 563 -6.45 -19.94 -28.29
C ASN A 563 -7.00 -21.38 -28.43
N ASP A 564 -6.13 -22.37 -28.63
CA ASP A 564 -6.48 -23.80 -28.62
C ASP A 564 -7.05 -24.24 -27.25
N SER A 565 -6.38 -23.84 -26.16
CA SER A 565 -6.85 -24.13 -24.79
C SER A 565 -8.19 -23.48 -24.44
N MET A 566 -8.48 -22.33 -25.07
CA MET A 566 -9.76 -21.63 -24.98
C MET A 566 -10.84 -22.19 -25.92
N GLY A 567 -10.51 -23.14 -26.80
CA GLY A 567 -11.45 -23.79 -27.72
C GLY A 567 -11.75 -23.01 -29.00
N LEU A 568 -10.95 -21.99 -29.34
CA LEU A 568 -11.16 -21.13 -30.52
C LEU A 568 -10.78 -21.77 -31.88
N TYR A 569 -10.24 -22.99 -31.88
CA TYR A 569 -9.79 -23.72 -33.08
C TYR A 569 -10.55 -25.05 -33.31
N LYS A 570 -11.78 -25.15 -32.79
CA LYS A 570 -12.58 -26.39 -32.82
C LYS A 570 -13.73 -26.33 -33.82
#